data_AF-A0A453P1K9-F1
#
_entry.id   AF-A0A453P1K9-F1
#
_cell.length_a   1.000
_cell.length_b   1.000
_cell.length_c   1.000
_cell.angle_alpha   90.00
_cell.angle_beta   90.00
_cell.angle_gamma   90.00
#
_symmetry.space_group_name_H-M   'P 1'
#
loop_
_entity.id
_entity.type
_entity.pdbx_description
1 polymer ?
#
loop_
_entity_poly.entity_id
_entity_poly.type
_entity_poly.pdbx_seq_one_letter_code
_entity_poly.pdbx_strand_id
1 'polypeptide(L)'
;YKDVIAKVIYDKNHPRIQTVVNKVGAISNEFRVPQFEILAGKKDMVTEVKQYGATFRLDYGLVYWNSRLEHEHIRLVSLFKKGDVICDMFAGIGPFSIPAGQKGCVVYANDLNPDSILYLKTNAKINKVEDYIFTYNMDARVFMQSLMAVPDPETKSKCQFVAANCCSEEMVSGNEHSTSNENQNDVQESFDGSSMVNTSAKRRQETSNEGDVACQEDANQTKKRNNKKVKSSGPLPVKPWEHIDHVLMNLPASALQFLDCFDGLVHKRYWKGSLPWIHCYCFIRSSESEESILCVS
;
A
#
# COMPACT_ATOMS: atom_id res chain seq x y z
N TYR A 1 0.98 29.15 20.09
CA TYR A 1 2.30 29.03 19.43
C TYR A 1 2.35 28.01 18.27
N LYS A 2 1.28 27.23 18.00
CA LYS A 2 1.32 26.16 16.98
C LYS A 2 1.71 26.64 15.58
N ASP A 3 1.20 27.80 15.16
CA ASP A 3 1.43 28.33 13.80
C ASP A 3 2.88 28.78 13.58
N VAL A 4 3.49 29.38 14.61
CA VAL A 4 4.91 29.78 14.58
C VAL A 4 5.81 28.55 14.49
N ILE A 5 5.54 27.53 15.31
CA ILE A 5 6.29 26.27 15.28
C ILE A 5 6.16 25.60 13.90
N ALA A 6 4.93 25.52 13.37
CA ALA A 6 4.68 24.92 12.07
C ALA A 6 5.40 25.65 10.95
N LYS A 7 5.37 26.98 10.94
CA LYS A 7 6.10 27.79 9.96
C LYS A 7 7.61 27.54 10.03
N VAL A 8 8.19 27.52 11.23
CA VAL A 8 9.62 27.22 11.41
C VAL A 8 9.98 25.82 10.92
N ILE A 9 9.16 24.81 11.22
CA ILE A 9 9.37 23.44 10.73
C ILE A 9 9.30 23.40 9.20
N TYR A 10 8.29 24.04 8.61
CA TYR A 10 8.10 24.10 7.16
C TYR A 10 9.30 24.78 6.48
N ASP A 11 9.63 26.01 6.88
CA ASP A 11 10.68 26.83 6.26
C ASP A 11 12.06 26.14 6.35
N LYS A 12 12.39 25.50 7.49
CA LYS A 12 13.67 24.80 7.67
C LYS A 12 13.81 23.49 6.88
N ASN A 13 12.70 22.90 6.44
CA ASN A 13 12.70 21.60 5.78
C ASN A 13 12.20 21.65 4.34
N HIS A 14 11.80 22.82 3.84
CA HIS A 14 11.42 23.02 2.45
C HIS A 14 12.61 22.75 1.51
N PRO A 15 12.43 22.04 0.39
CA PRO A 15 11.18 21.53 -0.19
C PRO A 15 10.79 20.10 0.24
N ARG A 16 11.53 19.48 1.16
CA ARG A 16 11.33 18.07 1.56
C ARG A 16 10.00 17.85 2.29
N ILE A 17 9.66 18.73 3.24
CA ILE A 17 8.35 18.75 3.90
C ILE A 17 7.43 19.68 3.11
N GLN A 18 6.29 19.16 2.65
CA GLN A 18 5.32 19.90 1.84
C GLN A 18 4.07 20.33 2.63
N THR A 19 3.77 19.64 3.73
CA THR A 19 2.61 19.90 4.57
C THR A 19 3.01 19.67 6.03
N VAL A 20 2.68 20.61 6.92
CA VAL A 20 2.80 20.44 8.37
C VAL A 20 1.39 20.41 8.94
N VAL A 21 1.10 19.36 9.70
CA VAL A 21 -0.21 19.13 10.30
C VAL A 21 -0.10 19.03 11.81
N ASN A 22 -1.20 19.34 12.48
CA ASN A 22 -1.37 19.08 13.90
C ASN A 22 -2.48 18.06 14.09
N LYS A 23 -2.20 17.03 14.90
CA LYS A 23 -3.21 16.05 15.29
C LYS A 23 -4.17 16.73 16.26
N VAL A 24 -5.45 16.77 15.92
CA VAL A 24 -6.51 17.35 16.74
C VAL A 24 -7.47 16.25 17.18
N GLY A 25 -7.99 16.37 18.39
CA GLY A 25 -8.95 15.42 18.93
C GLY A 25 -8.38 14.05 19.33
N ALA A 26 -9.22 13.29 20.03
CA ALA A 26 -8.99 11.88 20.33
C ALA A 26 -9.40 11.02 19.12
N ILE A 27 -8.79 9.85 18.98
CA ILE A 27 -9.25 8.84 18.03
C ILE A 27 -10.52 8.22 18.62
N SER A 28 -11.69 8.55 18.05
CA SER A 28 -12.98 8.07 18.56
C SER A 28 -13.86 7.39 17.51
N ASN A 29 -13.46 7.37 16.24
CA ASN A 29 -14.21 6.68 15.18
C ASN A 29 -13.78 5.22 15.01
N GLU A 30 -14.66 4.41 14.43
CA GLU A 30 -14.45 2.97 14.20
C GLU A 30 -13.24 2.68 13.29
N PHE A 31 -12.97 3.57 12.31
CA PHE A 31 -11.83 3.47 11.41
C PHE A 31 -10.51 3.96 12.01
N ARG A 32 -10.56 4.51 13.23
CA ARG A 32 -9.42 5.05 13.99
C ARG A 32 -8.63 6.15 13.29
N VAL A 33 -9.23 6.82 12.31
CA VAL A 33 -8.58 7.90 11.56
C VAL A 33 -8.50 9.13 12.46
N PRO A 34 -7.29 9.62 12.80
CA PRO A 34 -7.16 10.83 13.61
C PRO A 34 -7.63 12.05 12.83
N GLN A 35 -8.19 13.04 13.52
CA GLN A 35 -8.44 14.33 12.90
C GLN A 35 -7.15 15.14 12.86
N PHE A 36 -6.97 15.87 11.76
CA PHE A 36 -5.80 16.71 11.54
C PHE A 36 -6.24 18.10 11.08
N GLU A 37 -5.53 19.12 11.55
CA GLU A 37 -5.57 20.46 10.97
C GLU A 37 -4.26 20.75 10.24
N ILE A 38 -4.33 21.34 9.05
CA ILE A 38 -3.14 21.79 8.32
C ILE A 38 -2.69 23.12 8.90
N LEU A 39 -1.44 23.21 9.32
CA LEU A 39 -0.85 24.42 9.89
C LEU A 39 0.03 25.18 8.90
N ALA A 40 0.69 24.50 7.96
CA ALA A 40 1.52 25.13 6.94
C ALA A 40 1.68 24.25 5.69
N GLY A 41 1.93 24.87 4.54
CA GLY A 41 2.20 24.17 3.28
C GLY A 41 0.97 23.88 2.43
N LYS A 42 1.01 22.78 1.67
CA LYS A 42 -0.07 22.39 0.74
C LYS A 42 -1.30 21.85 1.48
N LYS A 43 -2.47 21.98 0.87
CA LYS A 43 -3.70 21.33 1.35
C LYS A 43 -3.80 19.89 0.83
N ASP A 44 -2.77 19.11 1.12
CA ASP A 44 -2.63 17.72 0.67
C ASP A 44 -2.11 16.85 1.83
N MET A 45 -2.81 15.75 2.06
CA MET A 45 -2.55 14.77 3.13
C MET A 45 -2.03 13.44 2.58
N VAL A 46 -1.98 13.31 1.24
CA VAL A 46 -1.42 12.14 0.56
C VAL A 46 0.09 12.18 0.67
N THR A 47 0.69 11.05 1.03
CA THR A 47 2.13 10.90 1.09
C THR A 47 2.59 9.49 0.74
N GLU A 48 3.89 9.33 0.57
CA GLU A 48 4.57 8.05 0.42
C GLU A 48 5.59 7.89 1.55
N VAL A 49 5.55 6.74 2.22
CA VAL A 49 6.46 6.37 3.30
C VAL A 49 7.21 5.11 2.91
N LYS A 50 8.53 5.11 3.06
CA LYS A 50 9.36 3.92 2.84
C LYS A 50 9.76 3.34 4.19
N GLN A 51 9.39 2.09 4.43
CA GLN A 51 9.71 1.35 5.65
C GLN A 51 10.14 -0.05 5.26
N TYR A 52 11.34 -0.45 5.69
CA TYR A 52 11.90 -1.79 5.46
C TYR A 52 11.86 -2.33 4.02
N GLY A 53 12.15 -1.46 3.05
CA GLY A 53 12.13 -1.85 1.64
C GLY A 53 10.73 -2.01 1.05
N ALA A 54 9.68 -1.71 1.81
CA ALA A 54 8.32 -1.52 1.33
C ALA A 54 8.00 -0.02 1.21
N THR A 55 7.20 0.31 0.22
CA THR A 55 6.73 1.67 -0.07
C THR A 55 5.22 1.74 0.14
N PHE A 56 4.77 2.64 1.01
CA PHE A 56 3.37 2.79 1.36
C PHE A 56 2.88 4.17 0.94
N ARG A 57 1.91 4.20 0.03
CA ARG A 57 1.11 5.40 -0.22
C ARG A 57 -0.08 5.40 0.73
N LEU A 58 -0.41 6.57 1.26
CA LEU A 58 -1.53 6.77 2.18
C LEU A 58 -2.03 8.21 2.16
N ASP A 59 -3.24 8.42 2.65
CA ASP A 59 -3.77 9.74 3.01
C ASP A 59 -4.01 9.77 4.53
N TYR A 60 -3.29 10.64 5.24
CA TYR A 60 -3.41 10.76 6.70
C TYR A 60 -4.81 11.13 7.18
N GLY A 61 -5.63 11.76 6.33
CA GLY A 61 -7.01 12.11 6.62
C GLY A 61 -8.01 10.97 6.42
N LEU A 62 -7.61 9.85 5.81
CA LEU A 62 -8.50 8.73 5.46
C LEU A 62 -8.13 7.40 6.13
N VAL A 63 -6.86 7.23 6.53
CA VAL A 63 -6.38 5.96 7.10
C VAL A 63 -5.59 6.15 8.38
N TYR A 64 -5.58 5.11 9.22
CA TYR A 64 -4.68 5.06 10.38
C TYR A 64 -3.26 4.69 9.94
N TRP A 65 -2.27 5.48 10.37
CA TRP A 65 -0.86 5.17 10.20
C TRP A 65 -0.05 5.65 11.40
N ASN A 66 0.93 4.84 11.84
CA ASN A 66 1.85 5.20 12.91
C ASN A 66 3.26 4.70 12.59
N SER A 67 4.15 5.63 12.21
CA SER A 67 5.53 5.30 11.83
C SER A 67 6.36 4.71 12.97
N ARG A 68 5.97 4.88 14.24
CA ARG A 68 6.72 4.35 15.39
C ARG A 68 6.60 2.84 15.56
N LEU A 69 5.64 2.21 14.88
CA LEU A 69 5.40 0.77 15.00
C LEU A 69 6.27 -0.08 14.06
N GLU A 70 7.15 0.56 13.29
CA GLU A 70 8.04 -0.13 12.35
C GLU A 70 8.74 -1.33 12.95
N HIS A 71 9.53 -1.11 14.00
CA HIS A 71 10.42 -2.13 14.56
C HIS A 71 9.63 -3.38 14.97
N GLU A 72 8.43 -3.17 15.51
CA GLU A 72 7.56 -4.24 15.91
C GLU A 72 6.92 -4.97 14.72
N HIS A 73 6.50 -4.23 13.69
CA HIS A 73 6.02 -4.82 12.45
C HIS A 73 7.09 -5.75 11.86
N ILE A 74 8.34 -5.30 11.82
CA ILE A 74 9.44 -6.13 11.31
C ILE A 74 9.70 -7.34 12.18
N ARG A 75 9.64 -7.19 13.51
CA ARG A 75 9.91 -8.27 14.45
C ARG A 75 8.95 -9.43 14.18
N LEU A 76 7.67 -9.14 14.00
CA LEU A 76 6.66 -10.15 13.69
C LEU A 76 6.83 -10.72 12.28
N VAL A 77 6.99 -9.85 11.27
CA VAL A 77 7.21 -10.29 9.88
C VAL A 77 8.45 -11.18 9.78
N SER A 78 9.48 -10.97 10.61
CA SER A 78 10.71 -11.78 10.62
C SER A 78 10.45 -13.26 10.91
N LEU A 79 9.38 -13.58 11.64
CA LEU A 79 8.99 -14.96 11.98
C LEU A 79 8.42 -15.74 10.80
N PHE A 80 7.83 -15.03 9.82
CA PHE A 80 7.18 -15.66 8.67
C PHE A 80 8.21 -16.23 7.69
N LYS A 81 7.85 -17.35 7.09
CA LYS A 81 8.60 -18.08 6.09
C LYS A 81 7.87 -18.02 4.74
N LYS A 82 8.65 -18.18 3.67
CA LYS A 82 8.10 -18.24 2.33
C LYS A 82 7.09 -19.40 2.22
N GLY A 83 5.90 -19.10 1.69
CA GLY A 83 4.82 -20.06 1.55
C GLY A 83 3.86 -20.12 2.73
N ASP A 84 4.15 -19.44 3.84
CA ASP A 84 3.22 -19.34 4.97
C ASP A 84 1.90 -18.69 4.53
N VAL A 85 0.80 -19.13 5.12
CA VAL A 85 -0.53 -18.55 4.95
C VAL A 85 -0.82 -17.64 6.13
N ILE A 86 -0.98 -16.35 5.84
CA ILE A 86 -1.19 -15.28 6.82
C ILE A 86 -2.62 -14.76 6.71
N CYS A 87 -3.32 -14.66 7.83
CA CYS A 87 -4.60 -13.98 7.94
C CYS A 87 -4.40 -12.68 8.73
N ASP A 88 -4.54 -11.52 8.09
CA ASP A 88 -4.43 -10.21 8.71
C ASP A 88 -5.83 -9.62 8.87
N MET A 89 -6.39 -9.67 10.09
CA MET A 89 -7.80 -9.34 10.33
C MET A 89 -8.08 -7.82 10.28
N PHE A 90 -7.04 -7.01 10.49
CA PHE A 90 -7.09 -5.54 10.61
C PHE A 90 -5.89 -4.91 9.90
N ALA A 91 -5.81 -5.15 8.61
CA ALA A 91 -4.63 -4.92 7.79
C ALA A 91 -4.31 -3.43 7.59
N GLY A 92 -5.27 -2.51 7.75
CA GLY A 92 -5.12 -1.11 7.38
C GLY A 92 -4.60 -0.99 5.94
N ILE A 93 -3.53 -0.22 5.75
CA ILE A 93 -2.86 -0.08 4.44
C ILE A 93 -1.79 -1.15 4.15
N GLY A 94 -1.67 -2.15 5.03
CA GLY A 94 -0.81 -3.33 4.87
C GLY A 94 0.60 -3.29 5.48
N PRO A 95 0.85 -2.68 6.66
CA PRO A 95 2.18 -2.68 7.25
C PRO A 95 2.74 -4.08 7.55
N PHE A 96 1.89 -5.09 7.77
CA PHE A 96 2.28 -6.52 7.85
C PHE A 96 2.09 -7.24 6.53
N SER A 97 0.92 -7.04 5.91
CA SER A 97 0.51 -7.72 4.67
C SER A 97 1.50 -7.50 3.52
N ILE A 98 2.00 -6.27 3.32
CA ILE A 98 2.92 -5.94 2.22
C ILE A 98 4.29 -6.62 2.42
N PRO A 99 4.99 -6.47 3.58
CA PRO A 99 6.24 -7.18 3.81
C PRO A 99 6.10 -8.72 3.82
N ALA A 100 4.97 -9.26 4.31
CA ALA A 100 4.69 -10.69 4.25
C ALA A 100 4.59 -11.18 2.79
N GLY A 101 3.87 -10.45 1.94
CA GLY A 101 3.83 -10.71 0.50
C GLY A 101 5.21 -10.65 -0.16
N GLN A 102 6.06 -9.69 0.22
CA GLN A 102 7.44 -9.59 -0.29
C GLN A 102 8.32 -10.79 0.10
N LYS A 103 8.04 -11.42 1.26
CA LYS A 103 8.66 -12.69 1.67
C LYS A 103 8.11 -13.92 0.91
N GLY A 104 7.08 -13.74 0.10
CA GLY A 104 6.40 -14.80 -0.64
C GLY A 104 5.41 -15.59 0.21
N CYS A 105 4.84 -14.99 1.25
CA CYS A 105 3.70 -15.54 1.99
C CYS A 105 2.40 -15.26 1.23
N VAL A 106 1.39 -16.13 1.40
CA VAL A 106 0.03 -15.87 0.92
C VAL A 106 -0.73 -15.14 2.02
N VAL A 107 -1.32 -13.99 1.72
CA VAL A 107 -1.96 -13.13 2.72
C VAL A 107 -3.43 -12.92 2.41
N TYR A 108 -4.30 -13.22 3.37
CA TYR A 108 -5.71 -12.82 3.39
C TYR A 108 -5.82 -11.61 4.32
N ALA A 109 -6.03 -10.43 3.75
CA ALA A 109 -5.96 -9.16 4.45
C ALA A 109 -7.32 -8.48 4.47
N ASN A 110 -7.87 -8.27 5.67
CA ASN A 110 -9.15 -7.63 5.89
C ASN A 110 -8.98 -6.31 6.64
N ASP A 111 -9.83 -5.34 6.35
CA ASP A 111 -9.98 -4.13 7.16
C ASP A 111 -11.39 -3.59 7.01
N LEU A 112 -11.94 -3.00 8.08
CA LEU A 112 -13.29 -2.44 8.06
C LEU A 112 -13.33 -1.13 7.26
N ASN A 113 -12.25 -0.35 7.25
CA ASN A 113 -12.19 0.93 6.54
C ASN A 113 -12.00 0.70 5.02
N PRO A 114 -12.93 1.11 4.16
CA PRO A 114 -12.80 0.95 2.72
C PRO A 114 -11.59 1.72 2.14
N ASP A 115 -11.23 2.87 2.70
CA ASP A 115 -10.05 3.64 2.25
C ASP A 115 -8.75 2.91 2.58
N SER A 116 -8.69 2.24 3.73
CA SER A 116 -7.56 1.35 4.08
C SER A 116 -7.37 0.27 3.03
N ILE A 117 -8.47 -0.38 2.59
CA ILE A 117 -8.42 -1.42 1.57
C ILE A 117 -8.04 -0.88 0.19
N LEU A 118 -8.50 0.32 -0.17
CA LEU A 118 -8.07 0.98 -1.41
C LEU A 118 -6.55 1.23 -1.41
N TYR A 119 -6.01 1.74 -0.30
CA TYR A 119 -4.59 1.95 -0.14
C TYR A 119 -3.81 0.65 -0.05
N LEU A 120 -4.33 -0.39 0.60
CA LEU A 120 -3.72 -1.72 0.63
C LEU A 120 -3.56 -2.29 -0.78
N LYS A 121 -4.60 -2.24 -1.62
CA LYS A 121 -4.53 -2.66 -3.04
C LYS A 121 -3.51 -1.84 -3.83
N THR A 122 -3.49 -0.53 -3.59
CA THR A 122 -2.52 0.38 -4.22
C THR A 122 -1.09 0.02 -3.81
N ASN A 123 -0.86 -0.20 -2.52
CA ASN A 123 0.43 -0.56 -1.95
C ASN A 123 0.88 -1.94 -2.42
N ALA A 124 -0.03 -2.90 -2.58
CA ALA A 124 0.29 -4.21 -3.13
C ALA A 124 0.87 -4.10 -4.55
N LYS A 125 0.24 -3.27 -5.40
CA LYS A 125 0.74 -2.96 -6.75
C LYS A 125 2.09 -2.22 -6.74
N ILE A 126 2.24 -1.20 -5.89
CA ILE A 126 3.50 -0.45 -5.75
C ILE A 126 4.67 -1.39 -5.40
N ASN A 127 4.41 -2.35 -4.52
CA ASN A 127 5.42 -3.30 -4.03
C ASN A 127 5.52 -4.59 -4.86
N LYS A 128 4.69 -4.74 -5.91
CA LYS A 128 4.67 -5.89 -6.83
C LYS A 128 4.35 -7.22 -6.12
N VAL A 129 3.40 -7.16 -5.18
CA VAL A 129 2.94 -8.30 -4.37
C VAL A 129 1.42 -8.50 -4.48
N GLU A 130 0.77 -7.89 -5.47
CA GLU A 130 -0.67 -8.00 -5.70
C GLU A 130 -1.13 -9.44 -5.92
N ASP A 131 -0.27 -10.31 -6.45
CA ASP A 131 -0.58 -11.72 -6.67
C ASP A 131 -0.50 -12.57 -5.38
N TYR A 132 -0.02 -11.99 -4.26
CA TYR A 132 0.14 -12.65 -2.96
C TYR A 132 -0.87 -12.18 -1.91
N ILE A 133 -1.61 -11.09 -2.18
CA ILE A 133 -2.46 -10.43 -1.19
C ILE A 133 -3.92 -10.41 -1.65
N PHE A 134 -4.76 -11.14 -0.93
CA PHE A 134 -6.20 -11.20 -1.12
C PHE A 134 -6.88 -10.25 -0.14
N THR A 135 -7.47 -9.17 -0.64
CA THR A 135 -8.02 -8.10 0.20
C THR A 135 -9.53 -8.22 0.40
N TYR A 136 -10.01 -7.96 1.62
CA TYR A 136 -11.43 -8.00 2.01
C TYR A 136 -11.80 -6.71 2.76
N ASN A 137 -13.04 -6.24 2.60
CA ASN A 137 -13.56 -5.10 3.34
C ASN A 137 -14.82 -5.52 4.11
N MET A 138 -14.63 -6.08 5.30
CA MET A 138 -15.69 -6.69 6.11
C MET A 138 -15.43 -6.46 7.60
N ASP A 139 -16.48 -6.59 8.41
CA ASP A 139 -16.31 -6.82 9.85
C ASP A 139 -15.44 -8.06 10.07
N ALA A 140 -14.53 -8.00 11.04
CA ALA A 140 -13.52 -9.04 11.22
C ALA A 140 -14.09 -10.40 11.65
N ARG A 141 -15.21 -10.44 12.40
CA ARG A 141 -15.87 -11.70 12.75
C ARG A 141 -16.53 -12.31 11.52
N VAL A 142 -17.24 -11.49 10.75
CA VAL A 142 -17.88 -11.94 9.50
C VAL A 142 -16.83 -12.40 8.48
N PHE A 143 -15.72 -11.67 8.37
CA PHE A 143 -14.58 -12.04 7.55
C PHE A 143 -14.06 -13.43 7.96
N MET A 144 -13.78 -13.64 9.24
CA MET A 144 -13.21 -14.90 9.72
C MET A 144 -14.16 -16.09 9.48
N GLN A 145 -15.46 -15.91 9.76
CA GLN A 145 -16.48 -16.92 9.46
C GLN A 145 -16.54 -17.24 7.97
N SER A 146 -16.49 -16.23 7.11
CA SER A 146 -16.52 -16.40 5.66
C SER A 146 -15.25 -17.07 5.13
N LEU A 147 -14.09 -16.71 5.69
CA LEU A 147 -12.80 -17.25 5.31
C LEU A 147 -12.69 -18.75 5.66
N MET A 148 -13.26 -19.17 6.79
CA MET A 148 -13.20 -20.55 7.28
C MET A 148 -14.36 -21.43 6.82
N ALA A 149 -15.37 -20.86 6.17
CA ALA A 149 -16.50 -21.60 5.64
C ALA A 149 -16.03 -22.63 4.58
N VAL A 150 -16.36 -23.90 4.80
CA VAL A 150 -16.04 -24.96 3.85
C VAL A 150 -17.13 -25.01 2.78
N PRO A 151 -16.79 -24.90 1.49
CA PRO A 151 -17.78 -25.00 0.42
C PRO A 151 -18.50 -26.35 0.46
N ASP A 152 -19.83 -26.31 0.54
CA ASP A 152 -20.68 -27.51 0.43
C ASP A 152 -20.76 -27.94 -1.05
N PRO A 153 -20.48 -29.23 -1.39
CA PRO A 153 -20.67 -29.77 -2.73
C PRO A 153 -22.06 -29.54 -3.33
N GLU A 154 -23.10 -29.45 -2.50
CA GLU A 154 -24.51 -29.33 -2.93
C GLU A 154 -24.99 -27.89 -3.07
N THR A 155 -24.31 -26.93 -2.43
CA THR A 155 -24.66 -25.50 -2.49
C THR A 155 -23.88 -24.81 -3.60
N LYS A 156 -24.21 -25.10 -4.86
CA LYS A 156 -23.83 -24.24 -6.00
C LYS A 156 -24.66 -22.95 -5.97
N SER A 157 -24.50 -22.14 -4.93
CA SER A 157 -25.15 -20.83 -4.85
C SER A 157 -24.32 -19.83 -4.05
N LYS A 158 -23.74 -18.88 -4.79
CA LYS A 158 -23.38 -17.51 -4.41
C LYS A 158 -22.29 -17.19 -3.36
N CYS A 159 -21.51 -18.14 -2.87
CA CYS A 159 -20.22 -17.82 -2.22
C CYS A 159 -19.05 -18.37 -3.04
N GLN A 160 -18.80 -17.75 -4.20
CA GLN A 160 -17.49 -17.90 -4.81
C GLN A 160 -16.49 -17.16 -3.91
N PHE A 161 -15.46 -17.88 -3.46
CA PHE A 161 -14.15 -17.28 -3.19
C PHE A 161 -13.65 -16.64 -4.48
N VAL A 162 -14.20 -15.49 -4.83
CA VAL A 162 -13.59 -14.63 -5.83
C VAL A 162 -12.50 -13.92 -5.07
N ALA A 163 -11.28 -14.42 -5.19
CA ALA A 163 -10.10 -13.58 -5.20
C ALA A 163 -10.30 -12.53 -6.30
N ALA A 164 -11.12 -11.52 -6.01
CA ALA A 164 -11.42 -10.44 -6.92
C ALA A 164 -10.20 -9.53 -6.91
N ASN A 165 -9.26 -9.85 -7.77
CA ASN A 165 -8.41 -8.83 -8.38
C ASN A 165 -9.37 -7.90 -9.16
N CYS A 166 -10.08 -7.02 -8.45
CA CYS A 166 -10.94 -6.00 -9.03
C CYS A 166 -10.05 -4.93 -9.66
N CYS A 167 -9.50 -5.26 -10.81
CA CYS A 167 -9.19 -4.30 -11.85
C CYS A 167 -10.49 -4.07 -12.64
N SER A 168 -11.26 -3.09 -12.20
CA SER A 168 -12.19 -2.38 -13.07
C SER A 168 -11.71 -0.93 -13.13
N GLU A 169 -11.07 -0.60 -14.25
CA GLU A 169 -10.86 0.77 -14.68
C GLU A 169 -12.24 1.40 -14.88
N GLU A 170 -12.63 2.34 -14.03
CA GLU A 170 -13.67 3.29 -14.44
C GLU A 170 -13.00 4.37 -15.27
N MET A 171 -13.14 4.21 -16.58
CA MET A 171 -12.95 5.29 -17.54
C MET A 171 -13.98 6.37 -17.27
N VAL A 172 -13.53 7.55 -16.82
CA VAL A 172 -14.32 8.78 -16.94
C VAL A 172 -14.24 9.20 -18.41
N SER A 173 -15.19 8.72 -19.21
CA SER A 173 -15.48 9.30 -20.52
C SER A 173 -16.15 10.65 -20.31
N GLY A 174 -15.50 11.70 -20.79
CA GLY A 174 -16.09 13.03 -20.86
C GLY A 174 -17.36 13.04 -21.71
N ASN A 175 -18.29 13.90 -21.31
CA ASN A 175 -19.20 14.52 -22.26
C ASN A 175 -19.49 15.94 -21.77
N GLU A 176 -19.06 16.90 -22.57
CA GLU A 176 -19.46 18.30 -22.50
C GLU A 176 -20.89 18.45 -23.04
N HIS A 177 -21.70 19.28 -22.38
CA HIS A 177 -22.42 20.46 -22.88
C HIS A 177 -23.53 20.78 -21.87
N SER A 178 -23.70 22.01 -21.36
CA SER A 178 -24.14 23.13 -22.18
C SER A 178 -24.12 24.47 -21.40
N THR A 179 -23.58 25.49 -22.08
CA THR A 179 -23.98 26.90 -22.16
C THR A 179 -24.50 27.67 -20.94
N SER A 180 -23.80 28.75 -20.59
CA SER A 180 -24.38 30.10 -20.55
C SER A 180 -23.31 31.19 -20.72
N ASN A 181 -23.69 32.23 -21.46
CA ASN A 181 -22.92 33.39 -21.90
C ASN A 181 -22.49 34.31 -20.74
N GLU A 182 -21.36 35.03 -20.89
CA GLU A 182 -21.34 36.50 -21.06
C GLU A 182 -19.91 37.07 -21.25
N ASN A 183 -19.79 37.87 -22.32
CA ASN A 183 -18.84 38.92 -22.70
C ASN A 183 -17.68 39.33 -21.77
N GLN A 184 -16.47 39.53 -22.35
CA GLN A 184 -15.89 40.87 -22.57
C GLN A 184 -14.49 40.84 -23.26
N ASN A 185 -14.45 41.50 -24.41
CA ASN A 185 -13.47 42.48 -24.94
C ASN A 185 -11.96 42.19 -25.06
N ASP A 186 -11.52 42.39 -26.31
CA ASP A 186 -10.17 42.62 -26.83
C ASP A 186 -9.37 43.67 -26.07
N VAL A 187 -8.04 43.45 -25.93
CA VAL A 187 -7.02 44.44 -26.30
C VAL A 187 -5.79 43.70 -26.85
N GLN A 188 -5.43 44.08 -28.07
CA GLN A 188 -4.24 43.70 -28.83
C GLN A 188 -3.19 44.79 -28.62
N GLU A 189 -1.93 44.43 -28.34
CA GLU A 189 -0.81 45.32 -28.64
C GLU A 189 0.46 44.54 -28.92
N SER A 190 1.02 44.84 -30.08
CA SER A 190 2.27 44.37 -30.66
C SER A 190 3.13 45.59 -30.93
N PHE A 191 4.42 45.58 -30.61
CA PHE A 191 5.39 46.42 -31.32
C PHE A 191 6.82 45.83 -31.27
N ASP A 192 7.47 45.97 -32.42
CA ASP A 192 8.75 45.45 -32.88
C ASP A 192 10.01 46.04 -32.23
N GLY A 193 11.14 45.32 -32.40
CA GLY A 193 12.35 45.95 -32.97
C GLY A 193 13.70 45.69 -32.28
N SER A 194 14.53 44.83 -32.92
CA SER A 194 15.95 45.05 -33.36
C SER A 194 17.00 45.59 -32.34
N SER A 195 18.28 45.16 -32.21
CA SER A 195 19.27 44.61 -33.16
C SER A 195 20.55 44.13 -32.44
N MET A 196 21.26 43.21 -33.11
CA MET A 196 22.68 42.76 -33.08
C MET A 196 23.77 43.78 -32.63
N VAL A 197 25.00 43.42 -32.22
CA VAL A 197 26.11 42.90 -33.06
C VAL A 197 27.34 42.40 -32.25
N ASN A 198 27.84 41.22 -32.66
CA ASN A 198 29.21 40.64 -32.82
C ASN A 198 30.42 40.89 -31.89
N THR A 199 31.19 39.80 -31.72
CA THR A 199 32.64 39.64 -32.05
C THR A 199 32.97 38.12 -32.10
N SER A 200 33.27 37.51 -33.27
CA SER A 200 34.60 37.24 -33.88
C SER A 200 35.61 36.55 -32.92
N ALA A 201 36.38 35.49 -33.21
CA ALA A 201 36.72 34.75 -34.44
C ALA A 201 37.59 33.47 -34.14
N LYS A 202 37.52 32.48 -35.04
CA LYS A 202 38.65 31.71 -35.67
C LYS A 202 39.50 30.65 -34.89
N ARG A 203 39.18 29.36 -35.16
CA ARG A 203 40.01 28.28 -35.78
C ARG A 203 41.40 27.90 -35.20
N ARG A 204 41.62 26.61 -34.84
CA ARG A 204 42.67 25.72 -35.42
C ARG A 204 42.52 24.22 -35.02
N GLN A 205 42.90 23.35 -35.97
CA GLN A 205 42.98 21.88 -35.96
C GLN A 205 44.38 21.36 -35.54
N GLU A 206 44.50 20.01 -35.52
CA GLU A 206 45.68 19.10 -35.66
C GLU A 206 45.94 18.27 -34.38
N THR A 207 46.18 16.93 -34.38
CA THR A 207 46.65 15.93 -35.37
C THR A 207 46.44 14.52 -34.76
N SER A 208 45.80 13.57 -35.47
CA SER A 208 46.34 12.39 -36.18
C SER A 208 47.08 11.31 -35.35
N ASN A 209 46.56 10.08 -35.37
CA ASN A 209 47.33 8.96 -35.93
C ASN A 209 46.41 7.82 -36.39
N GLU A 210 46.62 7.43 -37.64
CA GLU A 210 45.97 6.35 -38.39
C GLU A 210 46.65 4.99 -38.11
N GLY A 211 45.93 3.92 -38.45
CA GLY A 211 46.42 2.55 -38.56
C GLY A 211 45.36 1.69 -39.28
N ASP A 212 45.65 1.40 -40.54
CA ASP A 212 44.88 0.71 -41.60
C ASP A 212 44.20 -0.63 -41.19
N VAL A 213 42.93 -0.87 -41.51
CA VAL A 213 42.32 -1.41 -42.76
C VAL A 213 42.74 -2.84 -43.14
N ALA A 214 41.80 -3.77 -42.98
CA ALA A 214 41.49 -4.81 -43.97
C ALA A 214 40.04 -5.30 -43.80
N CYS A 215 39.25 -5.19 -44.87
CA CYS A 215 37.84 -5.55 -44.96
C CYS A 215 37.63 -7.06 -45.17
N GLN A 216 36.54 -7.60 -44.64
CA GLN A 216 35.72 -8.60 -45.33
C GLN A 216 34.28 -8.58 -44.79
N GLU A 217 33.34 -8.36 -45.70
CA GLU A 217 31.89 -8.46 -45.52
C GLU A 217 31.48 -9.94 -45.40
N ASP A 218 30.55 -10.28 -44.50
CA ASP A 218 29.19 -10.70 -44.88
C ASP A 218 28.38 -11.33 -43.73
N ALA A 219 27.05 -11.21 -43.89
CA ALA A 219 25.99 -12.03 -43.31
C ALA A 219 25.51 -11.76 -41.86
N ASN A 220 24.59 -10.80 -41.76
CA ASN A 220 23.27 -10.93 -41.14
C ASN A 220 23.00 -12.19 -40.28
N GLN A 221 22.85 -12.00 -38.97
CA GLN A 221 21.88 -12.75 -38.15
C GLN A 221 21.66 -12.07 -36.79
N THR A 222 20.91 -10.97 -36.79
CA THR A 222 20.39 -10.36 -35.56
C THR A 222 19.28 -11.25 -34.99
N LYS A 223 19.65 -12.28 -34.21
CA LYS A 223 18.70 -13.00 -33.36
C LYS A 223 18.23 -12.05 -32.26
N LYS A 224 17.13 -11.33 -32.51
CA LYS A 224 16.29 -10.73 -31.48
C LYS A 224 15.85 -11.85 -30.54
N ARG A 225 16.59 -12.02 -29.43
CA ARG A 225 16.15 -12.80 -28.28
C ARG A 225 14.95 -12.07 -27.68
N ASN A 226 13.75 -12.50 -28.08
CA ASN A 226 12.53 -12.20 -27.34
C ASN A 226 12.63 -12.90 -25.98
N ASN A 227 13.25 -12.23 -25.01
CA ASN A 227 13.10 -12.57 -23.61
C ASN A 227 11.67 -12.24 -23.21
N LYS A 228 10.75 -13.15 -23.54
CA LYS A 228 9.41 -13.19 -22.98
C LYS A 228 9.62 -13.47 -21.49
N LYS A 229 9.71 -12.39 -20.71
CA LYS A 229 9.85 -12.44 -19.25
C LYS A 229 8.68 -13.26 -18.74
N VAL A 230 8.94 -14.51 -18.36
CA VAL A 230 7.94 -15.39 -17.76
C VAL A 230 7.52 -14.68 -16.48
N LYS A 231 6.32 -14.09 -16.49
CA LYS A 231 5.69 -13.58 -15.29
C LYS A 231 5.51 -14.82 -14.42
N SER A 232 6.32 -14.98 -13.36
CA SER A 232 6.12 -16.04 -12.38
C SER A 232 4.72 -15.81 -11.84
N SER A 233 3.77 -16.66 -12.24
CA SER A 233 2.42 -16.63 -11.66
C SER A 233 2.58 -16.74 -10.16
N GLY A 234 1.95 -15.84 -9.40
CA GLY A 234 1.92 -15.91 -7.95
C GLY A 234 1.39 -17.28 -7.45
N PRO A 235 1.55 -17.58 -6.17
CA PRO A 235 1.04 -18.80 -5.58
C PRO A 235 -0.47 -18.90 -5.81
N LEU A 236 -0.94 -20.12 -6.06
CA LEU A 236 -2.38 -20.35 -6.11
C LEU A 236 -2.99 -20.01 -4.74
N PRO A 237 -4.22 -19.47 -4.70
CA PRO A 237 -4.92 -19.26 -3.43
C PRO A 237 -4.97 -20.58 -2.67
N VAL A 238 -4.40 -20.58 -1.46
CA VAL A 238 -4.50 -21.74 -0.56
C VAL A 238 -5.96 -21.83 -0.10
N LYS A 239 -6.40 -23.00 0.36
CA LYS A 239 -7.72 -23.13 0.98
C LYS A 239 -7.57 -22.74 2.45
N PRO A 240 -7.97 -21.54 2.86
CA PRO A 240 -7.70 -21.07 4.22
C PRO A 240 -8.38 -21.95 5.28
N TRP A 241 -9.52 -22.57 4.97
CA TRP A 241 -10.19 -23.54 5.85
C TRP A 241 -9.45 -24.88 6.01
N GLU A 242 -8.44 -25.17 5.19
CA GLU A 242 -7.56 -26.33 5.36
C GLU A 242 -6.31 -25.97 6.18
N HIS A 243 -5.81 -24.74 6.12
CA HIS A 243 -4.57 -24.34 6.79
C HIS A 243 -4.38 -22.82 6.86
N ILE A 244 -3.93 -22.33 8.03
CA ILE A 244 -3.36 -21.00 8.27
C ILE A 244 -2.18 -21.18 9.22
N ASP A 245 -1.07 -20.50 8.94
CA ASP A 245 0.12 -20.50 9.81
C ASP A 245 0.01 -19.41 10.89
N HIS A 246 -0.39 -18.20 10.48
CA HIS A 246 -0.43 -17.02 11.34
C HIS A 246 -1.72 -16.23 11.18
N VAL A 247 -2.31 -15.83 12.30
CA VAL A 247 -3.42 -14.87 12.34
C VAL A 247 -2.96 -13.62 13.09
N LEU A 248 -3.14 -12.45 12.49
CA LEU A 248 -2.68 -11.17 13.00
C LEU A 248 -3.87 -10.32 13.42
N MET A 249 -3.84 -9.81 14.65
CA MET A 249 -4.83 -8.87 15.15
C MET A 249 -4.15 -7.59 15.67
N ASN A 250 -4.01 -6.60 14.78
CA ASN A 250 -3.38 -5.32 15.08
C ASN A 250 -4.35 -4.28 15.67
N LEU A 251 -5.12 -4.67 16.69
CA LEU A 251 -6.00 -3.75 17.42
C LEU A 251 -5.56 -3.61 18.89
N PRO A 252 -4.97 -2.48 19.29
CA PRO A 252 -4.65 -2.30 20.70
C PRO A 252 -5.90 -2.30 21.58
N ALA A 253 -5.78 -2.97 22.73
CA ALA A 253 -6.80 -3.22 23.74
C ALA A 253 -8.00 -4.09 23.30
N SER A 254 -8.53 -3.90 22.09
CA SER A 254 -9.72 -4.63 21.64
C SER A 254 -9.42 -5.97 20.95
N ALA A 255 -8.17 -6.28 20.59
CA ALA A 255 -7.84 -7.55 19.91
C ALA A 255 -8.33 -8.78 20.68
N LEU A 256 -8.22 -8.78 22.01
CA LEU A 256 -8.65 -9.90 22.86
C LEU A 256 -10.16 -10.17 22.75
N GLN A 257 -10.96 -9.14 22.47
CA GLN A 257 -12.40 -9.29 22.31
C GLN A 257 -12.79 -10.05 21.05
N PHE A 258 -11.88 -10.23 20.09
CA PHE A 258 -12.08 -10.99 18.86
C PHE A 258 -11.60 -12.45 18.97
N LEU A 259 -11.07 -12.87 20.12
CA LEU A 259 -10.69 -14.27 20.33
C LEU A 259 -11.89 -15.22 20.29
N ASP A 260 -13.09 -14.71 20.60
CA ASP A 260 -14.37 -15.40 20.45
C ASP A 260 -14.60 -15.94 19.03
N CYS A 261 -14.06 -15.29 18.00
CA CYS A 261 -14.28 -15.71 16.62
C CYS A 261 -13.56 -17.02 16.25
N PHE A 262 -12.62 -17.49 17.07
CA PHE A 262 -11.89 -18.74 16.85
C PHE A 262 -12.56 -19.96 17.50
N ASP A 263 -13.57 -19.76 18.36
CA ASP A 263 -14.27 -20.84 19.03
C ASP A 263 -15.05 -21.70 18.03
N GLY A 264 -14.69 -22.98 17.94
CA GLY A 264 -15.29 -23.94 17.01
C GLY A 264 -14.98 -23.68 15.53
N LEU A 265 -14.10 -22.72 15.22
CA LEU A 265 -13.80 -22.27 13.86
C LEU A 265 -12.99 -23.30 13.06
N VAL A 266 -12.09 -24.02 13.72
CA VAL A 266 -11.25 -25.05 13.09
C VAL A 266 -11.96 -26.40 13.08
N HIS A 267 -12.49 -26.77 11.92
CA HIS A 267 -13.08 -28.09 11.71
C HIS A 267 -11.99 -29.15 11.49
N LYS A 268 -11.73 -29.98 12.50
CA LYS A 268 -10.72 -31.07 12.46
C LYS A 268 -10.81 -31.99 11.24
N ARG A 269 -12.01 -32.14 10.64
CA ARG A 269 -12.21 -32.96 9.43
C ARG A 269 -11.53 -32.39 8.17
N TYR A 270 -11.29 -31.09 8.12
CA TYR A 270 -10.69 -30.42 6.96
C TYR A 270 -9.31 -29.83 7.25
N TRP A 271 -9.03 -29.54 8.52
CA TRP A 271 -7.77 -28.93 8.93
C TRP A 271 -6.59 -29.85 8.70
N LYS A 272 -5.53 -29.29 8.12
CA LYS A 272 -4.27 -29.97 7.81
C LYS A 272 -3.14 -29.28 8.58
N GLY A 273 -2.36 -30.08 9.31
CA GLY A 273 -1.18 -29.60 10.03
C GLY A 273 -1.49 -29.03 11.41
N SER A 274 -0.59 -28.17 11.89
CA SER A 274 -0.67 -27.52 13.20
C SER A 274 -1.76 -26.45 13.24
N LEU A 275 -2.22 -26.12 14.45
CA LEU A 275 -3.09 -24.97 14.67
C LEU A 275 -2.33 -23.65 14.38
N PRO A 276 -3.05 -22.58 13.99
CA PRO A 276 -2.43 -21.30 13.66
C PRO A 276 -1.88 -20.62 14.93
N TRP A 277 -0.82 -19.84 14.77
CA TRP A 277 -0.39 -18.90 15.79
C TRP A 277 -1.23 -17.63 15.71
N ILE A 278 -1.89 -17.28 16.82
CA ILE A 278 -2.68 -16.04 16.93
C ILE A 278 -1.81 -14.95 17.57
N HIS A 279 -1.52 -13.89 16.81
CA HIS A 279 -0.71 -12.75 17.24
C HIS A 279 -1.63 -11.60 17.62
N CYS A 280 -1.88 -11.45 18.92
CA CYS A 280 -2.62 -10.32 19.47
C CYS A 280 -1.66 -9.17 19.78
N TYR A 281 -1.80 -8.05 19.08
CA TYR A 281 -1.01 -6.87 19.38
C TYR A 281 -1.78 -5.89 20.26
N CYS A 282 -1.38 -5.79 21.53
CA CYS A 282 -2.00 -4.94 22.53
C CYS A 282 -1.00 -3.89 23.06
N PHE A 283 -1.43 -2.63 23.16
CA PHE A 283 -0.72 -1.65 23.99
C PHE A 283 -1.27 -1.70 25.40
N ILE A 284 -0.39 -1.86 26.37
CA ILE A 284 -0.68 -1.63 27.78
C ILE A 284 -0.51 -0.13 28.03
N ARG A 285 -1.51 0.54 28.61
CA ARG A 285 -1.30 1.91 29.12
C ARG A 285 -0.34 1.84 30.29
N SER A 286 0.47 2.88 30.51
CA SER A 286 1.43 2.89 31.64
C SER A 286 0.80 2.67 33.04
N SER A 287 -0.53 2.78 33.14
CA SER A 287 -1.32 2.53 34.35
C SER A 287 -1.85 1.09 34.49
N GLU A 288 -1.70 0.24 33.48
CA GLU A 288 -2.24 -1.13 33.43
C GLU A 288 -1.11 -2.15 33.70
N SER A 289 -1.42 -3.24 34.41
CA SER A 289 -0.47 -4.31 34.75
C SER A 289 -0.55 -5.49 33.76
N GLU A 290 0.51 -6.31 33.68
CA GLU A 290 0.50 -7.54 32.87
C GLU A 290 -0.66 -8.50 33.24
N GLU A 291 -1.05 -8.54 34.52
CA GLU A 291 -2.19 -9.33 35.01
C GLU A 291 -3.54 -8.89 34.39
N SER A 292 -3.64 -7.63 33.98
CA SER A 292 -4.85 -7.09 33.34
C SER A 292 -5.10 -7.67 31.95
N ILE A 293 -4.06 -8.20 31.29
CA ILE A 293 -4.16 -8.87 29.99
C ILE A 293 -4.67 -10.31 30.15
N LEU A 294 -4.15 -11.04 31.14
CA LEU A 294 -4.44 -12.47 31.34
C LEU A 294 -5.86 -12.73 31.87
N CYS A 295 -6.53 -11.74 32.44
CA CYS A 295 -7.89 -11.87 32.97
C CYS A 295 -8.99 -11.83 31.89
N VAL A 296 -8.63 -11.52 30.64
CA VAL A 296 -9.55 -11.41 29.49
C VAL A 296 -9.46 -12.64 28.55
N SER A 297 -8.46 -13.50 28.75
CA SER A 297 -8.24 -14.77 28.02
C SER A 297 -8.71 -15.97 28.82
#